data_AF-A0A522AKK7-F1
#
_entry.id   AF-A0A522AKK7-F1
#
_cell.length_a   1.000
_cell.length_b   1.000
_cell.length_c   1.000
_cell.angle_alpha   90.00
_cell.angle_beta   90.00
_cell.angle_gamma   90.00
#
_symmetry.space_group_name_H-M   'P 1'
#
loop_
_entity.id
_entity.type
_entity.pdbx_description
1 polymer ?
#
loop_
_entity_poly.entity_id
_entity_poly.type
_entity_poly.pdbx_seq_one_letter_code
_entity_poly.pdbx_strand_id
1 'polypeptide(L)'
;MSNEPAAYKKLLKRAREISFVGSTTAALSWDLETYMPPKALAFRAEQLAYLGGEAHRKFTAKKVGQLIAECEQHGFAPDSDEAGNVREWRRRYDRATKVPARLVEKMERIRAHAREAWKQARAESKFRLFKSHLQKLVDLSRQMADCWGFK
;
A
#
# COMPACT_ATOMS: atom_id res chain seq x y z
N MET A 1 -0.07 -31.16 -15.02
CA MET A 1 -0.18 -29.72 -15.34
C MET A 1 -1.17 -29.12 -14.36
N SER A 2 -0.82 -28.06 -13.64
CA SER A 2 -1.71 -27.50 -12.61
C SER A 2 -3.05 -27.08 -13.20
N ASN A 3 -4.14 -27.64 -12.67
CA ASN A 3 -5.53 -27.42 -13.08
C ASN A 3 -6.07 -26.06 -12.60
N GLU A 4 -5.22 -25.03 -12.64
CA GLU A 4 -5.56 -23.69 -12.18
C GLU A 4 -6.25 -22.91 -13.31
N PRO A 5 -7.35 -22.20 -13.01
CA PRO A 5 -8.08 -21.42 -14.00
C PRO A 5 -7.21 -20.25 -14.50
N ALA A 6 -7.43 -19.81 -15.73
CA ALA A 6 -6.68 -18.69 -16.32
C ALA A 6 -6.79 -17.41 -15.48
N ALA A 7 -7.90 -17.22 -14.75
CA ALA A 7 -8.12 -16.12 -13.83
C ALA A 7 -7.10 -16.11 -12.67
N TYR A 8 -6.85 -17.28 -12.08
CA TYR A 8 -5.91 -17.44 -10.98
C TYR A 8 -4.48 -17.12 -11.42
N LYS A 9 -4.06 -17.62 -12.59
CA LYS A 9 -2.74 -17.32 -13.17
C LYS A 9 -2.55 -15.82 -13.44
N LYS A 10 -3.61 -15.13 -13.89
CA LYS A 10 -3.60 -13.66 -14.08
C LYS A 10 -3.48 -12.92 -12.74
N LEU A 11 -4.19 -13.37 -11.69
CA LEU A 11 -4.08 -12.79 -10.35
C LEU A 11 -2.70 -13.01 -9.75
N LEU A 12 -2.13 -14.21 -9.85
CA LEU A 12 -0.77 -14.50 -9.41
C LEU A 12 0.24 -13.57 -10.09
N LYS A 13 0.15 -13.40 -11.41
CA LYS A 13 1.02 -12.47 -12.14
C LYS A 13 0.88 -11.04 -11.61
N ARG A 14 -0.35 -10.55 -11.43
CA ARG A 14 -0.62 -9.20 -10.91
C ARG A 14 -0.13 -9.03 -9.47
N ALA A 15 -0.31 -10.04 -8.63
CA ALA A 15 0.19 -10.05 -7.25
C ALA A 15 1.72 -9.96 -7.20
N ARG A 16 2.42 -10.68 -8.08
CA ARG A 16 3.88 -10.58 -8.24
C ARG A 16 4.32 -9.18 -8.67
N GLU A 17 3.65 -8.59 -9.67
CA GLU A 17 3.92 -7.20 -10.11
C GLU A 17 3.79 -6.20 -8.95
N ILE A 18 2.71 -6.30 -8.17
CA ILE A 18 2.49 -5.46 -6.98
C ILE A 18 3.56 -5.72 -5.91
N SER A 19 3.95 -6.98 -5.71
CA SER A 19 5.01 -7.34 -4.76
C SER A 19 6.36 -6.75 -5.13
N PHE A 20 6.70 -6.67 -6.42
CA PHE A 20 7.92 -6.01 -6.87
C PHE A 20 7.89 -4.52 -6.54
N VAL A 21 6.80 -3.82 -6.85
CA VAL A 21 6.65 -2.39 -6.49
C VAL A 21 6.72 -2.19 -4.99
N GLY A 22 6.09 -3.07 -4.20
CA GLY A 22 6.16 -3.04 -2.75
C GLY A 22 7.59 -3.22 -2.22
N SER A 23 8.33 -4.19 -2.75
CA SER A 23 9.74 -4.43 -2.39
C SER A 23 10.63 -3.24 -2.75
N THR A 24 10.46 -2.65 -3.94
CA THR A 24 11.16 -1.42 -4.34
C THR A 24 10.85 -0.27 -3.39
N THR A 25 9.58 -0.08 -3.03
CA THR A 25 9.15 0.96 -2.07
C THR A 25 9.77 0.74 -0.69
N ALA A 26 9.90 -0.51 -0.26
CA ALA A 26 10.55 -0.86 1.01
C ALA A 26 12.05 -0.51 0.99
N ALA A 27 12.76 -0.84 -0.09
CA ALA A 27 14.17 -0.46 -0.25
C ALA A 27 14.36 1.07 -0.26
N LEU A 28 13.50 1.81 -0.96
CA LEU A 28 13.52 3.28 -0.97
C LEU A 28 13.21 3.88 0.40
N SER A 29 12.32 3.26 1.17
CA SER A 29 12.00 3.68 2.54
C SER A 29 13.13 3.39 3.52
N TRP A 30 13.83 2.27 3.35
CA TRP A 30 15.02 1.95 4.13
C TRP A 30 16.16 2.94 3.82
N ASP A 31 16.42 3.22 2.54
CA ASP A 31 17.45 4.19 2.14
C ASP A 31 17.18 5.59 2.70
N LEU A 32 15.90 6.00 2.75
CA LEU A 32 15.46 7.27 3.35
C LEU A 32 15.92 7.40 4.82
N GLU A 33 15.98 6.29 5.56
CA GLU A 33 16.34 6.31 6.98
C GLU A 33 17.84 6.10 7.22
N THR A 34 18.58 5.58 6.25
CA THR A 34 19.98 5.17 6.40
C THR A 34 20.97 6.03 5.62
N TYR A 35 20.94 5.98 4.29
CA TYR A 35 21.99 6.52 3.41
C TYR A 35 21.56 7.75 2.60
N MET A 36 20.26 8.01 2.45
CA MET A 36 19.77 9.09 1.60
C MET A 36 20.28 10.46 2.07
N PRO A 37 20.86 11.28 1.16
CA PRO A 37 21.28 12.64 1.53
C PRO A 37 20.06 13.53 1.83
N PRO A 38 20.13 14.47 2.79
CA PRO A 38 18.98 15.27 3.21
C PRO A 38 18.28 16.04 2.08
N LYS A 39 19.05 16.52 1.09
CA LYS A 39 18.52 17.28 -0.05
C LYS A 39 17.65 16.42 -1.01
N ALA A 40 17.71 15.09 -0.92
CA ALA A 40 16.92 14.19 -1.75
C ALA A 40 15.50 13.93 -1.22
N LEU A 41 15.15 14.43 -0.02
CA LEU A 41 13.88 14.13 0.65
C LEU A 41 12.65 14.41 -0.23
N ALA A 42 12.61 15.57 -0.89
CA ALA A 42 11.46 15.95 -1.71
C ALA A 42 11.23 14.96 -2.87
N PHE A 43 12.29 14.58 -3.57
CA PHE A 43 12.19 13.61 -4.66
C PHE A 43 11.85 12.21 -4.15
N ARG A 44 12.47 11.77 -3.04
CA ARG A 44 12.14 10.49 -2.41
C ARG A 44 10.68 10.40 -1.99
N ALA A 45 10.13 11.48 -1.44
CA ALA A 45 8.73 11.54 -1.06
C ALA A 45 7.79 11.35 -2.28
N GLU A 46 8.12 11.95 -3.43
CA GLU A 46 7.37 11.76 -4.67
C GLU A 46 7.52 10.34 -5.24
N GLN A 47 8.72 9.75 -5.20
CA GLN A 47 8.92 8.35 -5.61
C GLN A 47 8.03 7.40 -4.83
N LEU A 48 8.04 7.51 -3.49
CA LEU A 48 7.22 6.67 -2.61
C LEU A 48 5.72 6.89 -2.85
N ALA A 49 5.30 8.15 -2.99
CA ALA A 49 3.90 8.49 -3.28
C ALA A 49 3.44 7.90 -4.62
N TYR A 50 4.21 8.11 -5.69
CA TYR A 50 3.89 7.60 -7.02
C TYR A 50 3.81 6.08 -7.06
N LEU A 51 4.83 5.38 -6.54
CA LEU A 51 4.87 3.91 -6.53
C LEU A 51 3.74 3.32 -5.68
N GLY A 52 3.46 3.90 -4.51
CA GLY A 52 2.34 3.51 -3.67
C GLY A 52 0.98 3.68 -4.37
N GLY A 53 0.78 4.82 -5.04
CA GLY A 53 -0.42 5.08 -5.85
C GLY A 53 -0.57 4.10 -7.02
N GLU A 54 0.51 3.81 -7.74
CA GLU A 54 0.52 2.86 -8.85
C GLU A 54 0.21 1.44 -8.41
N ALA A 55 0.83 0.97 -7.33
CA ALA A 55 0.53 -0.34 -6.75
C ALA A 55 -0.95 -0.44 -6.33
N HIS A 56 -1.48 0.62 -5.71
CA HIS A 56 -2.88 0.69 -5.30
C HIS A 56 -3.83 0.62 -6.51
N ARG A 57 -3.64 1.49 -7.51
CA ARG A 57 -4.45 1.49 -8.75
C ARG A 57 -4.45 0.13 -9.45
N LYS A 58 -3.27 -0.51 -9.55
CA LYS A 58 -3.13 -1.83 -10.18
C LYS A 58 -3.91 -2.91 -9.44
N PHE A 59 -3.99 -2.82 -8.12
CA PHE A 59 -4.72 -3.77 -7.27
C PHE A 59 -6.23 -3.50 -7.24
N THR A 60 -6.65 -2.23 -7.22
CA THR A 60 -8.07 -1.84 -7.11
C THR A 60 -8.79 -1.75 -8.45
N ALA A 61 -8.12 -2.06 -9.57
CA ALA A 61 -8.74 -2.07 -10.88
C ALA A 61 -9.97 -3.00 -10.92
N LYS A 62 -11.05 -2.59 -11.62
CA LYS A 62 -12.30 -3.39 -11.73
C LYS A 62 -12.04 -4.82 -12.20
N LYS A 63 -11.08 -5.01 -13.11
CA LYS A 63 -10.72 -6.35 -13.63
C LYS A 63 -10.18 -7.28 -12.54
N VAL A 64 -9.51 -6.76 -11.50
CA VAL A 64 -9.04 -7.59 -10.38
C VAL A 64 -10.23 -8.17 -9.62
N GLY A 65 -11.26 -7.37 -9.31
CA GLY A 65 -12.47 -7.85 -8.66
C GLY A 65 -13.21 -8.92 -9.46
N GLN A 66 -13.26 -8.78 -10.78
CA GLN A 66 -13.82 -9.78 -11.69
C GLN A 66 -13.02 -11.09 -11.66
N LEU A 67 -11.69 -11.02 -11.75
CA LEU A 67 -10.84 -12.22 -11.69
C LEU A 67 -10.96 -12.94 -10.34
N ILE A 68 -11.08 -12.20 -9.24
CA ILE A 68 -11.29 -12.81 -7.91
C ILE A 68 -12.65 -13.54 -7.90
N ALA A 69 -13.71 -12.94 -8.45
CA ALA A 69 -15.02 -13.58 -8.54
C ALA A 69 -15.02 -14.84 -9.41
N GLU A 70 -14.31 -14.81 -10.55
CA GLU A 70 -14.10 -15.99 -11.40
C GLU A 70 -13.38 -17.13 -10.62
N CYS A 71 -12.40 -16.79 -9.78
CA CYS A 71 -11.71 -17.74 -8.92
C CYS A 71 -12.58 -18.29 -7.78
N GLU A 72 -13.43 -17.45 -7.16
CA GLU A 72 -14.36 -17.85 -6.12
C GLU A 72 -15.36 -18.91 -6.62
N GLN A 73 -15.74 -18.84 -7.89
CA GLN A 73 -16.65 -19.81 -8.54
C GLN A 73 -15.97 -21.13 -8.96
N HIS A 74 -14.64 -21.17 -9.01
CA HIS A 74 -13.92 -22.35 -9.50
C HIS A 74 -13.99 -23.55 -8.54
N GLY A 75 -14.20 -23.31 -7.24
CA GLY A 75 -14.33 -24.37 -6.24
C GLY A 75 -13.02 -25.05 -5.87
N PHE A 76 -11.98 -24.27 -5.54
CA PHE A 76 -10.73 -24.80 -4.98
C PHE A 76 -10.99 -25.61 -3.70
N ALA A 77 -10.13 -26.61 -3.43
CA ALA A 77 -10.20 -27.35 -2.18
C ALA A 77 -10.04 -26.38 -0.99
N PRO A 78 -10.87 -26.46 0.07
CA PRO A 78 -10.91 -25.45 1.13
C PRO A 78 -9.56 -25.14 1.80
N ASP A 79 -8.71 -26.16 1.95
CA ASP A 79 -7.41 -26.05 2.61
C ASP A 79 -6.23 -25.87 1.64
N SER A 80 -6.50 -25.57 0.37
CA SER A 80 -5.44 -25.33 -0.62
C SER A 80 -4.88 -23.91 -0.56
N ASP A 81 -3.66 -23.73 -1.05
CA ASP A 81 -3.01 -22.42 -1.17
C ASP A 81 -3.84 -21.47 -2.06
N GLU A 82 -4.48 -21.99 -3.11
CA GLU A 82 -5.35 -21.24 -4.00
C GLU A 82 -6.57 -20.68 -3.26
N ALA A 83 -7.24 -21.51 -2.46
CA ALA A 83 -8.38 -21.07 -1.64
C ALA A 83 -7.96 -20.00 -0.63
N GLY A 84 -6.79 -20.17 -0.01
CA GLY A 84 -6.19 -19.17 0.88
C GLY A 84 -5.89 -17.84 0.17
N ASN A 85 -5.25 -17.90 -1.01
CA ASN A 85 -4.93 -16.73 -1.81
C ASN A 85 -6.18 -15.96 -2.24
N VAL A 86 -7.21 -16.66 -2.73
CA VAL A 86 -8.47 -16.03 -3.17
C VAL A 86 -9.16 -15.33 -2.01
N ARG A 87 -9.25 -15.98 -0.83
CA ARG A 87 -9.82 -15.39 0.39
C ARG A 87 -9.09 -14.10 0.79
N GLU A 88 -7.77 -14.11 0.83
CA GLU A 88 -7.00 -12.92 1.19
C GLU A 88 -7.04 -11.83 0.11
N TRP A 89 -7.03 -12.19 -1.18
CA TRP A 89 -7.20 -11.21 -2.26
C TRP A 89 -8.56 -10.54 -2.20
N ARG A 90 -9.65 -11.29 -1.99
CA ARG A 90 -11.00 -10.74 -1.81
C ARG A 90 -11.03 -9.74 -0.67
N ARG A 91 -10.64 -10.17 0.52
CA ARG A 91 -10.61 -9.33 1.73
C ARG A 91 -9.81 -8.04 1.51
N ARG A 92 -8.61 -8.16 0.92
CA ARG A 92 -7.76 -7.01 0.63
C ARG A 92 -8.36 -6.10 -0.44
N TYR A 93 -8.94 -6.66 -1.50
CA TYR A 93 -9.54 -5.90 -2.61
C TYR A 93 -10.73 -5.07 -2.12
N ASP A 94 -11.64 -5.68 -1.36
CA ASP A 94 -12.83 -5.00 -0.85
C ASP A 94 -12.46 -3.85 0.10
N ARG A 95 -11.41 -4.03 0.91
CA ARG A 95 -10.92 -2.97 1.79
C ARG A 95 -10.15 -1.87 1.04
N ALA A 96 -9.35 -2.25 0.04
CA ALA A 96 -8.52 -1.32 -0.73
C ALA A 96 -9.36 -0.43 -1.67
N THR A 97 -10.39 -0.99 -2.31
CA THR A 97 -11.26 -0.25 -3.25
C THR A 97 -12.04 0.89 -2.59
N LYS A 98 -12.29 0.79 -1.28
CA LYS A 98 -12.90 1.88 -0.48
C LYS A 98 -12.01 3.12 -0.35
N VAL A 99 -10.69 2.97 -0.50
CA VAL A 99 -9.73 4.06 -0.30
C VAL A 99 -9.33 4.66 -1.66
N PRO A 100 -9.53 5.97 -1.90
CA PRO A 100 -9.07 6.61 -3.13
C PRO A 100 -7.54 6.61 -3.26
N ALA A 101 -7.02 6.37 -4.46
CA ALA A 101 -5.57 6.35 -4.72
C ALA A 101 -4.86 7.65 -4.29
N ARG A 102 -5.51 8.81 -4.51
CA ARG A 102 -4.99 10.12 -4.06
C ARG A 102 -4.72 10.19 -2.56
N LEU A 103 -5.49 9.45 -1.75
CA LEU A 103 -5.33 9.43 -0.30
C LEU A 103 -4.12 8.57 0.11
N VAL A 104 -3.90 7.46 -0.61
CA VAL A 104 -2.69 6.62 -0.47
C VAL A 104 -1.44 7.42 -0.81
N GLU A 105 -1.42 8.08 -1.97
CA GLU A 105 -0.29 8.92 -2.40
C GLU A 105 0.02 10.03 -1.39
N LYS A 106 -1.03 10.72 -0.90
CA LYS A 106 -0.89 11.77 0.09
C LYS A 106 -0.33 11.24 1.41
N MET A 107 -0.80 10.08 1.87
CA MET A 107 -0.29 9.41 3.06
C MET A 107 1.20 9.07 2.92
N GLU A 108 1.61 8.45 1.83
CA GLU A 108 3.02 8.08 1.60
C GLU A 108 3.94 9.30 1.55
N ARG A 109 3.53 10.37 0.85
CA ARG A 109 4.28 11.63 0.82
C ARG A 109 4.46 12.23 2.21
N ILE A 110 3.37 12.33 2.98
CA ILE A 110 3.43 12.92 4.33
C ILE A 110 4.26 12.06 5.27
N ARG A 111 4.17 10.72 5.18
CA ARG A 111 5.00 9.79 5.97
C ARG A 111 6.49 10.01 5.72
N ALA A 112 6.91 10.16 4.46
CA ALA A 112 8.32 10.41 4.12
C ALA A 112 8.86 11.69 4.80
N HIS A 113 8.15 12.81 4.69
CA HIS A 113 8.54 14.05 5.35
C HIS A 113 8.45 13.96 6.89
N ALA A 114 7.43 13.29 7.41
CA ALA A 114 7.21 13.14 8.84
C ALA A 114 8.35 12.34 9.52
N ARG A 115 8.91 11.32 8.85
CA ARG A 115 10.07 10.56 9.36
C ARG A 115 11.29 11.45 9.57
N GLU A 116 11.63 12.29 8.59
CA GLU A 116 12.77 13.20 8.72
C GLU A 116 12.54 14.24 9.82
N ALA A 117 11.35 14.83 9.88
CA ALA A 117 10.98 15.77 10.95
C ALA A 117 11.03 15.11 12.33
N TRP A 118 10.59 13.85 12.45
CA TRP A 118 10.66 13.08 13.69
C TRP A 118 12.10 12.77 14.11
N LYS A 119 12.97 12.40 13.17
CA LYS A 119 14.40 12.14 13.42
C LYS A 119 15.06 13.37 14.07
N GLN A 120 14.85 14.54 13.49
CA GLN A 120 15.35 15.81 14.03
C GLN A 120 14.71 16.15 15.38
N ALA A 121 13.37 16.08 15.48
CA ALA A 121 12.64 16.35 16.71
C ALA A 121 13.10 15.47 17.88
N ARG A 122 13.37 14.19 17.62
CA ARG A 122 13.83 13.24 18.63
C ARG A 122 15.27 13.53 19.06
N ALA A 123 16.17 13.79 18.10
CA ALA A 123 17.56 14.12 18.40
C ALA A 123 17.66 15.40 19.25
N GLU A 124 16.83 16.39 18.98
CA GLU A 124 16.84 17.67 19.69
C GLU A 124 15.89 17.71 20.90
N SER A 125 15.13 16.64 21.16
CA SER A 125 14.04 16.63 22.15
C SER A 125 13.03 17.77 21.96
N LYS A 126 12.77 18.19 20.71
CA LYS A 126 11.89 19.30 20.35
C LYS A 126 10.63 18.82 19.63
N PHE A 127 9.60 18.46 20.39
CA PHE A 127 8.30 18.03 19.85
C PHE A 127 7.69 19.02 18.84
N ARG A 128 7.92 20.32 19.02
CA ARG A 128 7.40 21.37 18.13
C ARG A 128 7.79 21.16 16.65
N LEU A 129 8.95 20.55 16.37
CA LEU A 129 9.41 20.23 15.02
C LEU A 129 8.56 19.15 14.33
N PHE A 130 7.96 18.23 15.12
CA PHE A 130 7.15 17.13 14.60
C PHE A 130 5.63 17.38 14.67
N LYS A 131 5.18 18.28 15.55
CA LYS A 131 3.76 18.51 15.86
C LYS A 131 2.87 18.66 14.62
N SER A 132 3.28 19.47 13.64
CA SER A 132 2.49 19.71 12.42
C SER A 132 2.41 18.47 11.51
N HIS A 133 3.47 17.64 11.47
CA HIS A 133 3.50 16.39 10.74
C HIS A 133 2.61 15.34 11.40
N LEU A 134 2.67 15.22 12.73
CA LEU A 134 1.81 14.31 13.49
C LEU A 134 0.34 14.61 13.26
N GLN A 135 -0.06 15.88 13.33
CA GLN A 135 -1.45 16.28 13.09
C GLN A 135 -1.92 15.83 11.70
N LYS A 136 -1.12 16.10 10.65
CA LYS A 136 -1.43 15.66 9.28
C LYS A 136 -1.56 14.14 9.17
N LEU A 137 -0.68 13.37 9.83
CA LEU A 137 -0.73 11.91 9.83
C LEU A 137 -2.00 11.38 10.50
N VAL A 138 -2.38 11.95 11.65
CA VAL A 138 -3.62 11.58 12.36
C VAL A 138 -4.85 11.91 11.52
N ASP A 139 -4.90 13.10 10.91
CA ASP A 139 -6.03 13.51 10.09
C ASP A 139 -6.20 12.63 8.85
N LEU A 140 -5.09 12.26 8.18
CA LEU A 140 -5.13 11.31 7.07
C LEU A 140 -5.53 9.91 7.52
N SER A 141 -5.13 9.49 8.72
CA SER A 141 -5.51 8.17 9.26
C SER A 141 -7.00 8.12 9.56
N ARG A 142 -7.58 9.21 10.08
CA ARG A 142 -9.05 9.35 10.26
C ARG A 142 -9.77 9.30 8.93
N GLN A 143 -9.33 10.05 7.92
CA GLN A 143 -9.90 10.00 6.57
C GLN A 143 -9.87 8.58 5.96
N MET A 144 -8.78 7.84 6.18
CA MET A 144 -8.70 6.44 5.74
C MET A 144 -9.67 5.54 6.52
N ALA A 145 -9.85 5.77 7.82
CA ALA A 145 -10.81 5.04 8.64
C ALA A 145 -12.26 5.29 8.17
N ASP A 146 -12.60 6.54 7.87
CA ASP A 146 -13.93 6.91 7.33
C ASP A 146 -14.22 6.20 6.01
N CYS A 147 -13.20 6.01 5.15
CA CYS A 147 -13.35 5.24 3.91
C CYS A 147 -13.76 3.78 4.19
N TRP A 148 -13.23 3.16 5.25
CA TRP A 148 -13.55 1.76 5.57
C TRP A 148 -14.92 1.60 6.21
N GLY A 149 -15.35 2.61 6.98
CA GLY A 149 -16.51 2.57 7.84
C GLY A 149 -16.20 1.81 9.14
N PHE A 150 -16.81 2.25 10.23
CA PHE A 150 -16.76 1.61 11.54
C PHE A 150 -18.18 1.54 12.11
N LYS A 151 -18.42 0.53 12.97
CA LYS A 151 -19.65 0.37 13.74
C LYS A 151 -19.37 0.72 15.19
#